data_AF-A0A7W1M6X3-F1
#
_entry.id   AF-A0A7W1M6X3-F1
#
_cell.length_a   1.000
_cell.length_b   1.000
_cell.length_c   1.000
_cell.angle_alpha   90.00
_cell.angle_beta   90.00
_cell.angle_gamma   90.00
#
_symmetry.space_group_name_H-M   'P 1'
#
loop_
_entity.id
_entity.type
_entity.pdbx_description
1 polymer ?
#
loop_
_entity_poly.entity_id
_entity_poly.type
_entity_poly.pdbx_seq_one_letter_code
_entity_poly.pdbx_strand_id
1 'polypeptide(L)'
;MRFQTDLHKARGLGAAKSGVHHWIIQRMTAIALIPLGLWFVYSFIVLVAAPYEKAYEWLSSPWAVSASILFIVFMFYHGYLGMKVILEDYVSRLFLRWILIIFIKLFSIFMAALAIVSILFVFQASAASPVGIHPLSCIRIHSSSSPLGLLPEFLKPEGSIFRVKARL
;
A
#
# COMPACT_ATOMS: atom_id res chain seq x y z
N MET A 1 -9.27 27.14 -59.47
CA MET A 1 -9.04 26.40 -58.21
C MET A 1 -10.38 26.26 -57.49
N ARG A 2 -10.74 25.05 -57.03
CA ARG A 2 -12.00 24.81 -56.31
C ARG A 2 -11.74 24.99 -54.81
N PHE A 3 -12.22 26.08 -54.23
CA PHE A 3 -12.07 26.34 -52.79
C PHE A 3 -13.11 25.51 -52.03
N GLN A 4 -12.66 24.41 -51.44
CA GLN A 4 -13.45 23.65 -50.47
C GLN A 4 -13.04 24.09 -49.06
N THR A 5 -14.02 24.34 -48.21
CA THR A 5 -13.79 24.60 -46.79
C THR A 5 -13.27 23.34 -46.12
N ASP A 6 -12.42 23.48 -45.10
CA ASP A 6 -11.89 22.32 -44.37
C ASP A 6 -13.01 21.49 -43.70
N LEU A 7 -14.14 22.13 -43.37
CA LEU A 7 -15.35 21.45 -42.92
C LEU A 7 -15.97 20.54 -43.99
N HIS A 8 -15.89 20.90 -45.28
CA HIS A 8 -16.37 20.06 -46.38
C HIS A 8 -15.47 18.84 -46.60
N LYS A 9 -14.15 18.99 -46.37
CA LYS A 9 -13.19 17.86 -46.42
C LYS A 9 -13.34 16.91 -45.23
N ALA A 10 -13.66 17.44 -44.05
CA ALA A 10 -13.83 16.66 -42.83
C ALA A 10 -15.20 15.97 -42.71
N ARG A 11 -16.23 16.48 -43.40
CA ARG A 11 -17.57 15.88 -43.44
C ARG A 11 -17.54 14.50 -44.09
N GLY A 12 -17.93 13.46 -43.35
CA GLY A 12 -18.05 12.09 -43.85
C GLY A 12 -16.88 11.16 -43.51
N LEU A 13 -15.79 11.65 -42.91
CA LEU A 13 -14.65 10.83 -42.48
C LEU A 13 -14.94 10.00 -41.20
N GLY A 14 -16.13 10.15 -40.60
CA GLY A 14 -16.52 9.51 -39.36
C GLY A 14 -15.81 10.09 -38.13
N ALA A 15 -16.44 10.04 -36.96
CA ALA A 15 -15.74 10.35 -35.72
C ALA A 15 -14.62 9.31 -35.52
N ALA A 16 -13.39 9.74 -35.28
CA ALA A 16 -12.37 8.87 -34.71
C ALA A 16 -12.84 8.49 -33.29
N LYS A 17 -13.65 7.43 -33.17
CA LYS A 17 -14.36 7.02 -31.94
C LYS A 17 -13.42 6.66 -30.78
N SER A 18 -12.09 6.68 -30.98
CA SER A 18 -11.09 6.38 -29.96
C SER A 18 -11.06 7.40 -28.81
N GLY A 19 -11.29 8.69 -29.10
CA GLY A 19 -11.23 9.75 -28.08
C GLY A 19 -12.37 9.68 -27.05
N VAL A 20 -13.57 9.27 -27.47
CA VAL A 20 -14.76 9.22 -26.61
C VAL A 20 -14.61 8.17 -25.51
N HIS A 21 -14.09 6.99 -25.83
CA HIS A 21 -13.87 5.94 -24.84
C HIS A 21 -12.86 6.37 -23.76
N HIS A 22 -11.73 6.95 -24.19
CA HIS A 22 -10.72 7.48 -23.29
C HIS A 22 -11.29 8.58 -22.37
N TRP A 23 -12.05 9.51 -22.95
CA TRP A 23 -12.74 10.57 -22.24
C TRP A 23 -13.68 10.01 -21.16
N ILE A 24 -14.54 9.04 -21.51
CA ILE A 24 -15.51 8.43 -20.58
C ILE A 24 -14.77 7.77 -19.40
N ILE A 25 -13.76 6.94 -19.68
CA ILE A 25 -13.00 6.26 -18.63
C ILE A 25 -12.36 7.27 -17.67
N GLN A 26 -11.83 8.38 -18.18
CA GLN A 26 -11.23 9.41 -17.34
C GLN A 26 -12.25 10.04 -16.36
N ARG A 27 -13.53 10.16 -16.74
CA ARG A 27 -14.60 10.65 -15.84
C ARG A 27 -15.01 9.58 -14.84
N MET A 28 -15.16 8.33 -15.28
CA MET A 28 -15.53 7.23 -14.39
C MET A 28 -14.49 7.03 -13.28
N THR A 29 -13.20 7.10 -13.64
CA THR A 29 -12.10 7.03 -12.67
C THR A 29 -12.07 8.24 -11.73
N ALA A 30 -12.34 9.45 -12.23
CA ALA A 30 -12.46 10.63 -11.38
C ALA A 30 -13.63 10.51 -10.39
N ILE A 31 -14.80 10.05 -10.84
CA ILE A 31 -15.98 9.84 -9.99
C ILE A 31 -15.68 8.83 -8.88
N ALA A 32 -14.94 7.76 -9.17
CA ALA A 32 -14.47 6.83 -8.15
C ALA A 32 -13.46 7.48 -7.19
N LEU A 33 -12.54 8.30 -7.69
CA LEU A 33 -11.52 8.97 -6.87
C LEU A 33 -12.05 10.07 -5.96
N ILE A 34 -13.21 10.68 -6.24
CA ILE A 34 -13.77 11.72 -5.36
C ILE A 34 -14.04 11.18 -3.93
N PRO A 35 -14.89 10.16 -3.73
CA PRO A 35 -15.14 9.64 -2.38
C PRO A 35 -13.90 8.97 -1.78
N LEU A 36 -13.13 8.20 -2.58
CA LEU A 36 -11.92 7.55 -2.10
C LEU A 36 -10.83 8.54 -1.70
N GLY A 37 -10.67 9.63 -2.46
CA GLY A 37 -9.72 10.70 -2.18
C GLY A 37 -10.11 11.51 -0.94
N LEU A 38 -11.39 11.85 -0.78
CA LEU A 38 -11.89 12.51 0.43
C LEU A 38 -11.64 11.66 1.68
N TRP A 39 -11.96 10.36 1.59
CA TRP A 39 -11.67 9.39 2.65
C TRP A 39 -10.17 9.32 2.95
N PHE A 40 -9.33 9.19 1.93
CA PHE A 40 -7.87 9.11 2.08
C PHE A 40 -7.29 10.36 2.74
N VAL A 41 -7.69 11.56 2.29
CA VAL A 41 -7.21 12.84 2.86
C VAL A 41 -7.63 12.97 4.32
N TYR A 42 -8.88 12.65 4.65
CA TYR A 42 -9.35 12.66 6.04
C TYR A 42 -8.54 11.68 6.91
N SER A 43 -8.38 10.43 6.46
CA SER A 43 -7.59 9.42 7.17
C SER A 43 -6.13 9.85 7.33
N PHE A 44 -5.52 10.41 6.28
CA PHE A 44 -4.14 10.88 6.31
C PHE A 44 -3.94 12.00 7.34
N ILE A 45 -4.84 12.99 7.39
CA ILE A 45 -4.77 14.09 8.37
C ILE A 45 -4.86 13.57 9.80
N VAL A 46 -5.75 12.61 10.07
CA VAL A 46 -5.90 12.01 11.41
C VAL A 46 -4.65 11.19 11.77
N LEU A 47 -4.12 10.42 10.83
CA LEU A 47 -2.99 9.52 11.07
C LEU A 47 -1.64 10.22 11.18
N VAL A 48 -1.43 11.35 10.52
CA VAL A 48 -0.15 12.09 10.59
C VAL A 48 0.13 12.61 12.01
N ALA A 49 -0.93 12.87 12.78
CA ALA A 49 -0.84 13.28 14.18
C ALA A 49 -0.85 12.10 15.18
N ALA A 50 -1.09 10.88 14.69
CA ALA A 50 -1.21 9.69 15.51
C ALA A 50 0.16 9.02 15.73
N PRO A 51 0.37 8.31 16.86
CA PRO A 51 1.55 7.48 17.05
C PRO A 51 1.59 6.34 16.03
N TYR A 52 2.79 5.85 15.72
CA TYR A 52 3.02 4.78 14.74
C TYR A 52 2.08 3.57 14.93
N GLU A 53 1.90 3.13 16.18
CA GLU A 53 1.03 1.99 16.50
C GLU A 53 -0.41 2.16 16.03
N LYS A 54 -0.94 3.39 16.09
CA LYS A 54 -2.30 3.69 15.64
C LYS A 54 -2.42 3.67 14.12
N ALA A 55 -1.39 4.14 13.41
CA ALA A 55 -1.33 4.04 11.96
C ALA A 55 -1.20 2.58 11.49
N TYR A 56 -0.39 1.79 12.19
CA TYR A 56 -0.27 0.35 11.95
C TYR A 56 -1.60 -0.37 12.17
N GLU A 57 -2.23 -0.20 13.34
CA GLU A 57 -3.53 -0.80 13.69
C GLU A 57 -4.62 -0.43 12.66
N TRP A 58 -4.65 0.83 12.21
CA TRP A 58 -5.59 1.25 11.18
C TRP A 58 -5.33 0.56 9.84
N LEU A 59 -4.08 0.51 9.38
CA LEU A 59 -3.71 -0.12 8.11
C LEU A 59 -3.74 -1.66 8.16
N SER A 60 -3.91 -2.25 9.34
CA SER A 60 -4.20 -3.67 9.53
C SER A 60 -5.68 -4.02 9.37
N SER A 61 -6.58 -3.03 9.34
CA SER A 61 -8.00 -3.26 9.14
C SER A 61 -8.31 -3.70 7.70
N PRO A 62 -9.09 -4.78 7.46
CA PRO A 62 -9.49 -5.21 6.12
C PRO A 62 -10.16 -4.11 5.29
N TRP A 63 -10.90 -3.21 5.95
CA TRP A 63 -11.58 -2.10 5.28
C TRP A 63 -10.62 -0.99 4.84
N ALA A 64 -9.68 -0.62 5.70
CA ALA A 64 -8.67 0.38 5.37
C ALA A 64 -7.74 -0.13 4.25
N VAL A 65 -7.32 -1.39 4.32
CA VAL A 65 -6.51 -2.05 3.27
C VAL A 65 -7.25 -2.06 1.94
N SER A 66 -8.49 -2.54 1.94
CA SER A 66 -9.29 -2.65 0.71
C SER A 66 -9.51 -1.30 0.05
N ALA A 67 -9.89 -0.28 0.83
CA ALA A 67 -10.09 1.08 0.34
C ALA A 67 -8.76 1.71 -0.16
N SER A 68 -7.65 1.48 0.52
CA SER A 68 -6.33 1.98 0.11
C SER A 68 -5.86 1.36 -1.21
N ILE A 69 -6.03 0.04 -1.38
CA ILE A 69 -5.71 -0.64 -2.65
C ILE A 69 -6.57 -0.09 -3.78
N LEU A 70 -7.88 0.07 -3.56
CA LEU A 70 -8.79 0.60 -4.55
C LEU A 70 -8.40 2.05 -4.95
N PHE A 71 -8.04 2.87 -3.96
CA PHE A 71 -7.56 4.24 -4.19
C PHE A 71 -6.30 4.25 -5.06
N ILE A 72 -5.30 3.42 -4.74
CA ILE A 72 -4.05 3.31 -5.52
C ILE A 72 -4.33 2.92 -6.97
N VAL A 73 -5.16 1.89 -7.19
CA VAL A 73 -5.48 1.41 -8.54
C VAL A 73 -6.14 2.52 -9.37
N PHE A 74 -7.17 3.18 -8.82
CA PHE A 74 -7.82 4.27 -9.54
C PHE A 74 -6.91 5.48 -9.72
N MET A 75 -6.09 5.83 -8.73
CA MET A 75 -5.24 7.03 -8.75
C MET A 75 -4.16 6.90 -9.82
N PHE A 76 -3.42 5.80 -9.85
CA PHE A 76 -2.39 5.58 -10.87
C PHE A 76 -3.00 5.40 -12.26
N TYR A 77 -4.16 4.74 -12.38
CA TYR A 77 -4.82 4.60 -13.67
C TYR A 77 -5.34 5.94 -14.21
N HIS A 78 -5.97 6.76 -13.36
CA HIS A 78 -6.41 8.11 -13.72
C HIS A 78 -5.23 9.01 -14.09
N GLY A 79 -4.15 8.97 -13.29
CA GLY A 79 -2.92 9.73 -13.54
C GLY A 79 -2.27 9.37 -14.87
N TYR A 80 -2.20 8.07 -15.20
CA TYR A 80 -1.73 7.60 -16.50
C TYR A 80 -2.58 8.16 -17.65
N LEU A 81 -3.91 8.05 -17.56
CA LEU A 81 -4.81 8.54 -18.60
C LEU A 81 -4.65 10.06 -18.82
N GLY A 82 -4.62 10.83 -17.73
CA GLY A 82 -4.41 12.27 -17.80
C GLY A 82 -3.06 12.65 -18.41
N MET A 83 -1.97 11.98 -17.98
CA MET A 83 -0.64 12.24 -18.53
C MET A 83 -0.55 11.90 -20.02
N LYS A 84 -1.24 10.85 -20.46
CA LYS A 84 -1.29 10.49 -21.88
C LYS A 84 -1.85 11.63 -22.74
N VAL A 85 -2.95 12.26 -22.32
CA VAL A 85 -3.55 13.41 -23.06
C VAL A 85 -2.56 14.57 -23.13
N ILE A 86 -1.92 14.91 -22.01
CA ILE A 86 -0.91 15.97 -21.96
C ILE A 86 0.24 15.66 -22.94
N LEU A 87 0.75 14.42 -22.94
CA LEU A 87 1.82 14.03 -23.86
C LEU A 87 1.37 14.06 -25.33
N GLU A 88 0.12 13.71 -25.61
CA GLU A 88 -0.45 13.77 -26.96
C GLU A 88 -0.59 15.20 -27.49
N ASP A 89 -0.89 16.16 -26.62
CA ASP A 89 -1.08 17.57 -26.97
C ASP A 89 0.24 18.36 -27.05
N TYR A 90 1.20 18.07 -26.17
CA TYR A 90 2.40 18.92 -26.01
C TYR A 90 3.69 18.35 -26.63
N VAL A 91 3.74 17.06 -26.99
CA VAL A 91 4.96 16.45 -27.56
C VAL A 91 4.79 16.20 -29.06
N SER A 92 5.27 17.14 -29.88
CA SER A 92 5.15 17.05 -31.34
C SER A 92 6.05 15.97 -31.97
N ARG A 93 7.18 15.61 -31.32
CA ARG A 93 8.08 14.55 -31.81
C ARG A 93 7.47 13.18 -31.52
N LEU A 94 6.97 12.52 -32.57
CA LEU A 94 6.25 11.24 -32.47
C LEU A 94 7.03 10.17 -31.67
N PHE A 95 8.31 9.96 -31.98
CA PHE A 95 9.13 8.96 -31.31
C PHE A 95 9.27 9.21 -29.80
N LEU A 96 9.56 10.47 -29.42
CA LEU A 96 9.69 10.86 -28.01
C LEU A 96 8.36 10.71 -27.27
N ARG A 97 7.25 11.12 -27.90
CA ARG A 97 5.90 10.96 -27.34
C ARG A 97 5.60 9.49 -27.02
N TRP A 98 5.89 8.58 -27.94
CA TRP A 98 5.67 7.15 -27.75
C TRP A 98 6.49 6.60 -26.57
N ILE A 99 7.77 6.95 -26.47
CA ILE A 99 8.63 6.56 -25.34
C ILE A 99 8.04 7.06 -24.02
N LEU A 100 7.66 8.33 -23.95
CA LEU A 100 7.11 8.94 -22.73
C LEU A 100 5.78 8.28 -22.31
N ILE A 101 4.89 7.99 -23.26
CA ILE A 101 3.62 7.30 -22.97
C ILE A 101 3.86 5.89 -22.44
N ILE A 102 4.81 5.15 -23.02
CA ILE A 102 5.18 3.81 -22.53
C ILE A 102 5.80 3.91 -21.14
N PHE A 103 6.73 4.85 -20.94
CA PHE A 103 7.38 5.09 -19.67
C PHE A 103 6.36 5.38 -18.56
N ILE A 104 5.46 6.35 -18.75
CA ILE A 104 4.47 6.70 -17.72
C ILE A 104 3.52 5.53 -17.44
N LYS A 105 3.19 4.72 -18.44
CA LYS A 105 2.37 3.51 -18.25
C LYS A 105 3.09 2.50 -17.36
N LEU A 106 4.34 2.18 -17.67
CA LEU A 106 5.14 1.22 -16.90
C LEU A 106 5.43 1.74 -15.50
N PHE A 107 5.76 3.03 -15.37
CA PHE A 107 5.97 3.69 -14.10
C PHE A 107 4.72 3.62 -13.20
N SER A 108 3.54 3.91 -13.76
CA SER A 108 2.28 3.85 -13.02
C SER A 108 1.96 2.43 -12.54
N ILE A 109 2.17 1.41 -13.39
CA ILE A 109 1.97 0.01 -13.01
C ILE A 109 2.97 -0.41 -11.92
N PHE A 110 4.25 -0.06 -12.08
CA PHE A 110 5.30 -0.39 -11.14
C PHE A 110 5.04 0.22 -9.75
N MET A 111 4.72 1.52 -9.71
CA MET A 111 4.42 2.21 -8.46
C MET A 111 3.14 1.69 -7.79
N ALA A 112 2.09 1.40 -8.56
CA ALA A 112 0.87 0.79 -8.04
C ALA A 112 1.16 -0.59 -7.44
N ALA A 113 1.93 -1.44 -8.12
CA ALA A 113 2.30 -2.76 -7.64
C ALA A 113 3.12 -2.67 -6.34
N LEU A 114 4.12 -1.78 -6.30
CA LEU A 114 4.95 -1.58 -5.11
C LEU A 114 4.12 -1.11 -3.91
N ALA A 115 3.20 -0.16 -4.12
CA ALA A 115 2.32 0.33 -3.06
C ALA A 115 1.35 -0.76 -2.56
N ILE A 116 0.76 -1.56 -3.46
CA ILE A 116 -0.11 -2.68 -3.09
C ILE A 116 0.66 -3.74 -2.30
N VAL A 117 1.86 -4.12 -2.75
CA VAL A 117 2.72 -5.09 -2.03
C VAL A 117 3.06 -4.57 -0.64
N SER A 118 3.39 -3.28 -0.51
CA SER A 118 3.67 -2.66 0.78
C SER A 118 2.47 -2.73 1.75
N ILE A 119 1.26 -2.41 1.27
CA ILE A 119 0.04 -2.50 2.08
C ILE A 119 -0.25 -3.94 2.50
N LEU A 120 -0.15 -4.89 1.57
CA LEU A 120 -0.39 -6.30 1.86
C LEU A 120 0.63 -6.86 2.84
N PHE A 121 1.88 -6.41 2.78
CA PHE A 121 2.91 -6.79 3.73
C PHE A 121 2.57 -6.32 5.15
N VAL A 122 2.10 -5.08 5.32
CA VAL A 122 1.63 -4.56 6.61
C VAL A 122 0.45 -5.38 7.14
N PHE A 123 -0.53 -5.67 6.28
CA PHE A 123 -1.70 -6.47 6.63
C PHE A 123 -1.34 -7.91 7.07
N GLN A 124 -0.43 -8.55 6.36
CA GLN A 124 0.04 -9.90 6.71
C GLN A 124 0.87 -9.90 8.00
N ALA A 125 1.72 -8.89 8.22
CA ALA A 125 2.49 -8.76 9.45
C ALA A 125 1.57 -8.69 10.68
N SER A 126 0.41 -8.04 10.56
CA SER A 126 -0.58 -7.99 11.64
C SER A 126 -1.38 -9.27 11.83
N ALA A 127 -1.44 -10.14 10.81
CA ALA A 127 -2.04 -11.47 10.95
C ALA A 127 -1.06 -12.48 11.59
N ALA A 128 0.25 -12.30 11.35
CA ALA A 128 1.30 -13.17 11.88
C ALA A 128 1.65 -12.90 13.35
N SER A 129 1.44 -11.65 13.80
CA SER A 129 1.55 -11.29 15.21
C SER A 129 0.13 -11.18 15.77
N PRO A 130 -0.31 -12.04 16.71
CA PRO A 130 -1.52 -11.74 17.47
C PRO A 130 -1.17 -10.53 18.32
N VAL A 131 -1.36 -9.32 17.78
CA VAL A 131 -1.34 -8.08 18.53
C VAL A 131 -2.56 -8.09 19.42
N GLY A 132 -2.45 -8.86 20.50
CA GLY A 132 -3.28 -8.74 21.66
C GLY A 132 -3.00 -7.37 22.24
N ILE A 133 -3.81 -6.40 21.88
CA ILE A 133 -4.16 -5.30 22.79
C ILE A 133 -4.97 -5.90 23.96
N HIS A 134 -4.29 -6.73 24.74
CA HIS A 134 -4.60 -6.94 26.14
C HIS A 134 -3.50 -6.21 26.91
N PRO A 135 -3.78 -5.02 27.49
CA PRO A 135 -2.87 -4.45 28.48
C PRO A 135 -2.74 -5.33 29.74
N LEU A 136 -3.42 -6.48 29.82
CA LEU A 136 -3.43 -7.38 30.98
C LEU A 136 -3.54 -8.87 30.60
N SER A 137 -2.58 -9.41 29.83
CA SER A 137 -2.49 -10.87 29.63
C SER A 137 -1.05 -11.37 29.78
N CYS A 138 -0.70 -11.70 31.03
CA CYS A 138 0.34 -12.63 31.47
C CYS A 138 1.76 -12.35 30.94
N ILE A 139 2.66 -11.74 31.72
CA ILE A 139 3.31 -12.44 32.85
C ILE A 139 2.98 -13.94 32.83
N ARG A 140 3.53 -14.65 31.84
CA ARG A 140 3.84 -16.06 32.01
C ARG A 140 5.32 -16.12 32.36
N ILE A 141 5.64 -15.72 33.59
CA ILE A 141 6.81 -16.25 34.25
C ILE A 141 6.45 -17.71 34.48
N HIS A 142 6.86 -18.59 33.56
CA HIS A 142 6.84 -20.02 33.78
C HIS A 142 7.91 -20.30 34.84
N SER A 143 7.52 -20.13 36.10
CA SER A 143 8.15 -20.75 37.25
C SER A 143 7.85 -22.26 37.17
N SER A 144 8.50 -22.97 36.25
CA SER A 144 8.66 -24.42 36.39
C SER A 144 9.94 -24.65 37.18
N SER A 145 9.74 -25.02 38.43
CA SER A 145 10.66 -25.82 39.23
C SER A 145 11.63 -26.65 38.37
N SER A 146 12.92 -26.42 38.60
CA SER A 146 14.05 -27.22 38.12
C SER A 146 13.72 -28.72 38.15
N PRO A 147 14.04 -29.50 37.10
CA PRO A 147 13.93 -30.95 37.15
C PRO A 147 15.14 -31.51 37.91
N LEU A 148 15.22 -31.21 39.21
CA LEU A 148 16.14 -31.86 40.16
C LEU A 148 15.41 -32.95 40.96
N GLY A 149 14.61 -33.75 40.26
CA GLY A 149 13.79 -34.81 40.86
C GLY A 149 13.99 -36.19 40.23
N LEU A 150 15.03 -36.40 39.42
CA LEU A 150 15.27 -37.66 38.71
C LEU A 150 16.75 -37.89 38.34
N LEU A 151 17.68 -37.41 39.18
CA LEU A 151 19.07 -37.86 39.12
C LEU A 151 19.29 -39.01 40.12
N PRO A 152 19.97 -40.10 39.72
CA PRO A 152 20.36 -41.16 40.65
C PRO A 152 21.22 -40.55 41.76
N GLU A 153 21.03 -41.05 42.98
CA GLU A 153 21.67 -40.63 44.24
C GLU A 153 23.23 -40.63 44.21
N PHE A 154 23.81 -41.13 43.12
CA PHE A 154 25.23 -41.25 42.82
C PHE A 154 25.91 -39.97 42.31
N LEU A 155 25.18 -38.89 42.02
CA LEU A 155 25.74 -37.57 41.63
C LEU A 155 25.56 -36.49 42.71
N LYS A 156 25.54 -36.89 43.98
CA LYS A 156 25.62 -35.96 45.11
C LYS A 156 27.10 -35.73 45.46
N PRO A 157 27.70 -34.56 45.18
CA PRO A 157 29.06 -34.27 45.62
C PRO A 157 29.08 -34.14 47.14
N GLU A 158 29.59 -35.19 47.80
CA GLU A 158 30.14 -35.16 49.16
C GLU A 158 31.29 -34.14 49.17
N GLY A 159 31.10 -32.99 49.80
CA GLY A 159 32.16 -31.99 49.80
C GLY A 159 31.73 -30.63 50.31
N SER A 160 31.81 -30.50 51.63
CA SER A 160 32.07 -29.25 52.34
C SER A 160 32.99 -28.25 51.60
N ILE A 161 32.84 -26.97 51.98
CA ILE A 161 33.73 -25.83 51.74
C ILE A 161 33.29 -24.92 50.58
N PHE A 162 32.32 -24.03 50.84
CA PHE A 162 32.53 -22.57 50.75
C PHE A 162 31.29 -21.84 51.30
N ARG A 163 31.28 -21.62 52.62
CA ARG A 163 30.32 -20.76 53.31
C ARG A 163 30.92 -19.35 53.38
N VAL A 164 30.78 -18.53 52.34
CA VAL A 164 31.12 -17.10 52.42
C VAL A 164 29.87 -16.31 52.75
N LYS A 165 29.81 -15.96 54.03
CA LYS A 165 28.91 -15.01 54.64
C LYS A 165 29.44 -13.61 54.32
N ALA A 166 28.77 -12.87 53.44
CA ALA A 166 28.94 -11.43 53.33
C ALA A 166 27.57 -10.79 53.58
N ARG A 167 27.40 -10.39 54.84
CA ARG A 167 26.32 -9.54 55.33
C ARG A 167 27.00 -8.21 55.62
N LEU A 168 26.76 -7.20 54.79
CA LEU A 168 26.58 -5.77 55.09
C LEU A 168 26.08 -5.12 53.79
#